data_AF-A0A6J7P074-F1
#
_entry.id   AF-A0A6J7P074-F1
#
_cell.length_a   1.000
_cell.length_b   1.000
_cell.length_c   1.000
_cell.angle_alpha   90.00
_cell.angle_beta   90.00
_cell.angle_gamma   90.00
#
_symmetry.space_group_name_H-M   'P 1'
#
loop_
_entity.id
_entity.type
_entity.pdbx_description
1 polymer ?
#
loop_
_entity_poly.entity_id
_entity_poly.type
_entity_poly.pdbx_seq_one_letter_code
_entity_poly.pdbx_strand_id
1 'polypeptide(L)'
;MARSGEDLGNTLSPILEALEEQVVLLRLLSDAHPTVHVTIGSEQPETSLQTTSLVTVGYGSDSSPLGSLGILGPTRMDYAGSMAAVSAVARYIGRFITEGSK
;
A
#
# COMPACT_ATOMS: atom_id res chain seq x y z
N MET A 1 -8.26 22.58 20.58
CA MET A 1 -8.18 21.45 19.63
C MET A 1 -7.24 21.86 18.51
N ALA A 2 -5.93 21.58 18.64
CA ALA A 2 -4.93 21.97 17.62
C ALA A 2 -3.67 21.07 17.66
N ARG A 3 -3.76 19.84 18.20
CA ARG A 3 -2.60 18.94 18.36
C ARG A 3 -2.41 17.95 17.21
N SER A 4 -3.42 17.76 16.35
CA SER A 4 -3.37 16.73 15.29
C SER A 4 -2.46 17.05 14.11
N GLY A 5 -2.03 18.30 13.93
CA GLY A 5 -1.13 18.68 12.83
C GLY A 5 0.34 18.34 13.10
N GLU A 6 0.81 18.57 14.32
CA GLU A 6 2.21 18.32 14.72
C GLU A 6 2.49 16.82 14.91
N ASP A 7 1.54 16.07 15.49
CA ASP A 7 1.66 14.61 15.65
C ASP A 7 1.69 13.89 14.28
N LEU A 8 1.00 14.43 13.27
CA LEU A 8 1.03 13.87 11.92
C LEU A 8 2.40 14.09 11.24
N GLY A 9 3.01 15.26 11.40
CA GLY A 9 4.35 15.53 10.88
C GLY A 9 5.40 14.59 11.46
N ASN A 10 5.40 14.41 12.78
CA ASN A 10 6.33 13.51 13.46
C ASN A 10 6.13 12.03 13.10
N THR A 11 4.91 11.62 12.71
CA THR A 11 4.62 10.23 12.30
C THR A 11 4.89 9.98 10.83
N LEU A 12 4.75 10.99 9.97
CA LEU A 12 4.99 10.87 8.53
C LEU A 12 6.46 11.07 8.15
N SER A 13 7.22 11.92 8.86
CA SER A 13 8.64 12.18 8.52
C SER A 13 9.48 10.91 8.39
N PRO A 14 9.45 9.95 9.34
CA PRO A 14 10.23 8.71 9.22
C PRO A 14 9.78 7.83 8.05
N ILE A 15 8.49 7.87 7.70
CA ILE A 15 7.94 7.14 6.56
C ILE A 15 8.44 7.76 5.26
N LEU A 16 8.41 9.09 5.15
CA LEU A 16 8.88 9.79 3.96
C LEU A 16 10.39 9.62 3.76
N GLU A 17 11.19 9.66 4.83
CA GLU A 17 12.62 9.35 4.78
C GLU A 17 12.88 7.90 4.32
N ALA A 18 12.10 6.94 4.80
CA ALA A 18 12.19 5.55 4.34
C ALA A 18 11.83 5.41 2.85
N LEU A 19 10.91 6.23 2.34
CA LEU A 19 10.56 6.26 0.92
C LEU A 19 11.59 7.01 0.05
N GLU A 20 12.39 7.91 0.63
CA GLU A 20 13.40 8.73 -0.05
C GLU A 20 14.59 7.92 -0.58
N GLU A 21 14.89 6.75 0.02
CA GLU A 21 15.95 5.83 -0.44
C GLU A 21 15.65 5.08 -1.76
N GLN A 22 14.58 5.46 -2.48
CA GLN A 22 14.15 4.99 -3.82
C GLN A 22 13.89 3.47 -4.00
N VAL A 23 14.39 2.59 -3.14
CA VAL A 23 14.26 1.13 -3.27
C VAL A 23 13.14 0.56 -2.39
N VAL A 24 12.74 1.27 -1.33
CA VAL A 24 11.75 0.79 -0.35
C VAL A 24 10.36 0.66 -0.98
N LEU A 25 9.88 1.69 -1.69
CA LEU A 25 8.54 1.67 -2.30
C LEU A 25 8.40 0.53 -3.32
N LEU A 26 9.44 0.31 -4.14
CA LEU A 26 9.44 -0.75 -5.15
C LEU A 26 9.40 -2.14 -4.51
N ARG A 27 10.10 -2.35 -3.40
CA ARG A 27 10.08 -3.63 -2.64
C ARG A 27 8.74 -3.90 -2.00
N LEU A 28 8.12 -2.88 -1.42
CA LEU A 28 6.78 -3.00 -0.82
C LEU A 28 5.72 -3.35 -1.87
N LEU A 29 5.88 -2.84 -3.09
CA LEU A 29 4.95 -3.08 -4.20
C LEU A 29 5.26 -4.35 -4.99
N SER A 30 6.51 -4.85 -4.98
CA SER A 30 6.89 -6.10 -5.66
C SER A 30 6.33 -7.35 -5.00
N ASP A 31 6.02 -7.30 -3.70
CA ASP A 31 5.39 -8.41 -2.96
C ASP A 31 3.87 -8.48 -3.13
N ALA A 32 3.28 -7.60 -3.95
CA ALA A 32 1.85 -7.62 -4.20
C ALA A 32 1.43 -8.85 -5.02
N HIS A 33 0.39 -9.52 -4.56
CA HIS A 33 -0.18 -10.71 -5.18
C HIS A 33 -1.49 -10.38 -5.92
N PRO A 34 -1.99 -11.25 -6.81
CA PRO A 34 -3.32 -11.08 -7.44
C PRO A 34 -4.45 -10.97 -6.40
N THR A 35 -4.24 -11.55 -5.22
CA THR A 35 -5.11 -11.41 -4.05
C THR A 35 -4.56 -10.37 -3.09
N VAL A 36 -5.43 -9.82 -2.25
CA VAL A 36 -5.04 -8.87 -1.22
C VAL A 36 -4.02 -9.49 -0.28
N HIS A 37 -2.91 -8.78 -0.06
CA HIS A 37 -1.86 -9.11 0.88
C HIS A 37 -1.78 -8.03 1.96
N VAL A 38 -1.49 -8.42 3.20
CA VAL A 38 -1.39 -7.50 4.34
C VAL A 38 -0.10 -7.78 5.09
N THR A 39 0.70 -6.74 5.29
CA THR A 39 1.96 -6.77 6.06
C THR A 39 1.82 -5.85 7.26
N ILE A 40 1.97 -6.38 8.47
CA ILE A 40 1.65 -5.67 9.71
C ILE A 40 2.91 -5.47 10.56
N GLY A 41 3.27 -4.21 10.80
CA GLY A 41 4.24 -3.79 11.79
C GLY A 41 5.57 -4.54 11.68
N SER A 42 5.83 -5.46 12.62
CA SER A 42 7.08 -6.25 12.67
C SER A 42 7.33 -7.14 11.45
N GLU A 43 6.33 -7.38 10.61
CA GLU A 43 6.49 -8.08 9.32
C GLU A 43 7.14 -7.20 8.26
N GLN A 44 7.16 -5.87 8.45
CA GLN A 44 7.81 -4.94 7.53
C GLN A 44 9.33 -5.17 7.52
N PRO A 45 9.96 -5.22 6.33
CA PRO A 45 11.41 -5.38 6.22
C PRO A 45 12.16 -4.16 6.77
N GLU A 46 11.56 -2.97 6.64
CA GLU A 46 12.17 -1.71 7.08
C GLU A 46 11.75 -1.35 8.51
N THR A 47 12.74 -1.06 9.36
CA THR A 47 12.50 -0.74 10.79
C THR A 47 11.65 0.53 10.95
N SER A 48 11.83 1.51 10.07
CA SER A 48 11.06 2.76 10.02
C SER A 48 9.56 2.54 9.75
N LEU A 49 9.19 1.40 9.15
CA LEU A 49 7.80 1.07 8.81
C LEU A 49 7.14 0.13 9.81
N GLN A 50 7.85 -0.33 10.85
CA GLN A 50 7.30 -1.27 11.83
C GLN A 50 6.15 -0.71 12.68
N THR A 51 5.92 0.60 12.64
CA THR A 51 4.75 1.25 13.25
C THR A 51 3.53 1.34 12.32
N THR A 52 3.67 0.82 11.09
CA THR A 52 2.67 0.91 10.03
C THR A 52 2.16 -0.46 9.60
N SER A 53 1.11 -0.48 8.80
CA SER A 53 0.57 -1.64 8.10
C SER A 53 0.36 -1.28 6.64
N LEU A 54 0.68 -2.24 5.78
CA LEU A 54 0.55 -2.11 4.34
C LEU A 54 -0.44 -3.15 3.84
N VAL A 55 -1.47 -2.70 3.15
CA VAL A 55 -2.43 -3.55 2.44
C VAL A 55 -2.15 -3.39 0.95
N THR A 56 -1.72 -4.43 0.25
CA THR A 56 -1.43 -4.38 -1.20
C THR A 56 -2.30 -5.34 -2.00
N VAL A 57 -2.46 -5.05 -3.28
CA VAL A 57 -3.08 -5.95 -4.27
C VAL A 57 -2.52 -5.64 -5.66
N GLY A 58 -2.29 -6.68 -6.44
CA GLY A 58 -1.96 -6.58 -7.86
C GLY A 58 -3.18 -6.19 -8.70
N TYR A 59 -2.96 -5.47 -9.80
CA TYR A 59 -3.96 -5.25 -10.83
C TYR A 59 -3.45 -5.72 -12.20
N GLY A 60 -4.38 -6.06 -13.09
CA GLY A 60 -4.11 -6.72 -14.36
C GLY A 60 -4.85 -8.06 -14.46
N SER A 61 -4.59 -8.82 -15.52
CA SER A 61 -5.09 -10.20 -15.59
C SER A 61 -4.10 -11.13 -14.89
N ASP A 62 -4.58 -12.29 -14.41
CA ASP A 62 -3.70 -13.31 -13.81
C ASP A 62 -2.59 -13.77 -14.78
N SER A 63 -2.84 -13.69 -16.08
CA SER A 63 -1.89 -14.01 -17.15
C SER A 63 -0.97 -12.84 -17.55
N SER A 64 -1.26 -11.61 -17.10
CA SER A 64 -0.53 -10.40 -17.45
C SER A 64 -0.70 -9.38 -16.30
N PRO A 65 0.04 -9.55 -15.19
CA PRO A 65 0.05 -8.56 -14.12
C PRO A 65 0.65 -7.25 -14.64
N LEU A 66 -0.04 -6.14 -14.38
CA LEU A 66 0.31 -4.81 -14.90
C LEU A 66 0.94 -3.91 -13.84
N GLY A 67 0.75 -4.26 -12.56
CA GLY A 67 1.31 -3.54 -11.44
C GLY A 67 0.58 -3.84 -10.15
N SER A 68 0.82 -3.03 -9.13
CA SER A 68 0.22 -3.17 -7.82
C SER A 68 -0.17 -1.82 -7.23
N LEU A 69 -1.13 -1.85 -6.30
CA LEU A 69 -1.50 -0.72 -5.48
C LEU A 69 -1.64 -1.14 -4.02
N GLY A 70 -1.58 -0.17 -3.12
CA GLY A 70 -1.77 -0.45 -1.71
C GLY A 70 -2.12 0.77 -0.87
N ILE A 71 -2.53 0.50 0.37
CA ILE A 71 -2.84 1.48 1.40
C ILE A 71 -1.82 1.27 2.54
N LEU A 72 -1.14 2.34 2.92
CA LEU A 72 -0.27 2.39 4.10
C LEU A 72 -0.99 3.14 5.21
N GLY A 73 -1.03 2.55 6.41
CA GLY A 73 -1.70 3.12 7.58
C GLY A 73 -1.07 2.69 8.90
N PRO A 74 -1.61 3.11 10.05
CA PRO A 74 -1.17 2.62 11.36
C PRO A 74 -1.52 1.13 11.55
N THR A 75 -0.83 0.44 12.47
CA THR A 75 -1.10 -0.98 12.83
C THR A 75 -2.48 -1.24 13.43
N ARG A 76 -3.20 -0.19 13.84
CA ARG A 76 -4.63 -0.27 14.19
C ARG A 76 -5.44 0.54 13.19
N MET A 77 -5.68 -0.04 12.03
CA MET A 77 -6.55 0.52 10.98
C MET A 77 -7.80 -0.33 10.76
N ASP A 78 -8.79 0.22 10.06
CA ASP A 78 -9.91 -0.57 9.54
C ASP A 78 -9.44 -1.41 8.36
N TYR A 79 -8.92 -2.61 8.66
CA TYR A 79 -8.43 -3.54 7.65
C TYR A 79 -9.54 -3.98 6.70
N ALA A 80 -10.75 -4.25 7.19
CA ALA A 80 -11.85 -4.69 6.34
C ALA A 80 -12.23 -3.62 5.31
N GLY A 81 -12.39 -2.37 5.75
CA GLY A 81 -12.64 -1.24 4.86
C GLY A 81 -11.51 -1.02 3.86
N SER A 82 -10.26 -1.12 4.32
CA SER A 82 -9.08 -0.88 3.47
C SER A 82 -8.87 -1.98 2.43
N MET A 83 -9.05 -3.25 2.81
CA MET A 83 -9.01 -4.39 1.88
C MET A 83 -10.13 -4.31 0.83
N ALA A 84 -11.33 -3.89 1.23
CA ALA A 84 -12.45 -3.68 0.31
C ALA A 84 -12.15 -2.54 -0.68
N ALA A 85 -11.65 -1.41 -0.19
CA ALA A 85 -11.31 -0.25 -1.00
C ALA A 85 -10.22 -0.58 -2.03
N VAL A 86 -9.11 -1.17 -1.58
CA VAL A 86 -7.99 -1.51 -2.48
C VAL A 86 -8.42 -2.51 -3.56
N SER A 87 -9.25 -3.50 -3.19
CA SER A 87 -9.79 -4.49 -4.14
C SER A 87 -10.72 -3.87 -5.18
N ALA A 88 -11.55 -2.90 -4.78
CA ALA A 88 -12.46 -2.21 -5.70
C ALA A 88 -11.68 -1.37 -6.72
N VAL A 89 -10.66 -0.65 -6.26
CA VAL A 89 -9.79 0.17 -7.12
C VAL A 89 -8.97 -0.70 -8.07
N ALA A 90 -8.41 -1.82 -7.60
CA ALA A 90 -7.66 -2.78 -8.43
C ALA A 90 -8.51 -3.31 -9.59
N ARG A 91 -9.75 -3.72 -9.29
CA ARG A 91 -10.70 -4.21 -10.29
C ARG A 91 -11.08 -3.12 -11.29
N TYR A 92 -11.25 -1.88 -10.82
CA TYR A 92 -11.55 -0.76 -11.69
C TYR A 92 -10.38 -0.50 -12.65
N ILE A 93 -9.18 -0.24 -12.12
CA ILE A 93 -7.99 0.05 -12.93
C ILE A 93 -7.68 -1.11 -13.89
N GLY A 94 -7.78 -2.36 -13.43
CA GLY A 94 -7.56 -3.54 -14.26
C GLY A 94 -8.49 -3.59 -15.48
N ARG A 95 -9.78 -3.26 -15.32
CA ARG A 95 -10.72 -3.15 -16.46
C ARG A 95 -10.35 -2.03 -17.42
N PHE A 96 -10.09 -0.83 -16.89
CA PHE A 96 -9.80 0.35 -17.72
C PHE A 96 -8.52 0.18 -18.56
N ILE A 97 -7.46 -0.37 -17.99
CA ILE A 97 -6.21 -0.58 -18.74
C ILE A 97 -6.37 -1.70 -19.77
N THR A 98 -7.16 -2.75 -19.45
CA THR A 98 -7.45 -3.83 -20.41
C THR A 98 -8.30 -3.33 -21.59
N GLU A 99 -9.25 -2.41 -21.34
CA GLU A 99 -10.10 -1.80 -22.38
C GLU A 99 -9.34 -0.77 -23.23
N GLY A 100 -8.47 0.04 -22.63
CA GLY A 100 -7.66 1.05 -23.34
C GLY A 100 -6.50 0.48 -24.16
N SER A 101 -6.18 -0.82 -23.99
CA SER A 101 -5.13 -1.52 -24.74
C SER A 101 -5.66 -2.18 -26.04
N LYS A 102 -6.90 -1.88 -26.46
CA LYS A 102 -7.54 -2.46 -27.65
C LYS A 102 -7.54 -1.54 -28.86
#